data_AF-A0A0M2S0T0-F1
#
_entry.id   AF-A0A0M2S0T0-F1
#
_cell.length_a   1.000
_cell.length_b   1.000
_cell.length_c   1.000
_cell.angle_alpha   90.00
_cell.angle_beta   90.00
_cell.angle_gamma   90.00
#
_symmetry.space_group_name_H-M   'P 1'
#
loop_
_entity.id
_entity.type
_entity.pdbx_description
1 polymer ?
#
loop_
_entity_poly.entity_id
_entity_poly.type
_entity_poly.pdbx_seq_one_letter_code
_entity_poly.pdbx_strand_id
1 'polypeptide(L)'
;MEFPEAATVLSARLAAGDDSLAAAGAVHLAIEAWKHLGGVDPAWDRFGLEVLDVRSRLYEDDVVVDAAAPDADGPEVRAAVRDLIEHLAQHHDRRAVAEDGLAQRLDHDAAAQQLRRAVAALA
;
A
#
# COMPACT_ATOMS: atom_id res chain seq x y z
N MET A 1 -16.05 8.07 4.46
CA MET A 1 -15.46 8.38 3.14
C MET A 1 -15.47 7.09 2.34
N GLU A 2 -15.71 7.13 1.03
CA GLU A 2 -15.67 5.89 0.24
C GLU A 2 -14.22 5.41 0.05
N PHE A 3 -14.04 4.09 -0.15
CA PHE A 3 -12.72 3.51 -0.32
C PHE A 3 -11.88 4.19 -1.41
N PRO A 4 -12.39 4.41 -2.65
CA PRO A 4 -11.61 5.02 -3.72
C PRO A 4 -11.25 6.47 -3.44
N GLU A 5 -12.10 7.20 -2.71
CA GLU A 5 -11.83 8.57 -2.28
C GLU A 5 -10.65 8.61 -1.29
N ALA A 6 -10.66 7.73 -0.30
CA ALA A 6 -9.57 7.63 0.67
C ALA A 6 -8.24 7.25 -0.01
N ALA A 7 -8.27 6.29 -0.94
CA ALA A 7 -7.11 5.90 -1.73
C ALA A 7 -6.57 7.08 -2.56
N THR A 8 -7.45 7.88 -3.15
CA THR A 8 -7.06 9.07 -3.92
C THR A 8 -6.38 10.13 -3.04
N VAL A 9 -6.95 10.41 -1.86
CA VAL A 9 -6.39 11.39 -0.91
C VAL A 9 -5.00 10.96 -0.44
N LEU A 10 -4.83 9.68 -0.09
CA LEU A 10 -3.54 9.16 0.35
C LEU A 10 -2.51 9.14 -0.78
N SER A 11 -2.91 8.74 -1.99
CA SER A 11 -2.04 8.76 -3.17
C SER A 11 -1.53 10.17 -3.45
N ALA A 12 -2.40 11.18 -3.39
CA ALA A 12 -2.01 12.57 -3.58
C ALA A 12 -1.01 13.06 -2.52
N ARG A 13 -1.21 12.66 -1.25
CA ARG A 13 -0.27 13.00 -0.16
C ARG A 13 1.08 12.33 -0.35
N LEU A 14 1.09 11.06 -0.75
CA LEU A 14 2.33 10.34 -1.07
C LEU A 14 3.05 10.99 -2.25
N ALA A 15 2.34 11.36 -3.31
CA ALA A 15 2.92 12.03 -4.47
C ALA A 15 3.56 13.39 -4.10
N ALA A 16 2.97 14.11 -3.13
CA ALA A 16 3.43 15.44 -2.72
C ALA A 16 4.78 15.43 -1.96
N GLY A 17 5.20 14.31 -1.35
CA GLY A 17 6.45 14.30 -0.60
C GLY A 17 6.70 13.07 0.28
N ASP A 18 7.60 13.26 1.25
CA ASP A 18 7.89 12.30 2.32
C ASP A 18 6.83 12.44 3.43
N ASP A 19 5.74 11.70 3.32
CA ASP A 19 4.64 11.70 4.29
C ASP A 19 4.47 10.28 4.87
N SER A 20 5.20 9.99 5.94
CA SER A 20 5.17 8.68 6.60
C SER A 20 3.80 8.32 7.18
N LEU A 21 2.99 9.32 7.56
CA LEU A 21 1.62 9.09 8.05
C LEU A 21 0.69 8.67 6.91
N ALA A 22 0.81 9.32 5.74
CA ALA A 22 0.11 8.87 4.54
C ALA A 22 0.56 7.46 4.11
N ALA A 23 1.85 7.15 4.25
CA ALA A 23 2.39 5.83 3.94
C ALA A 23 1.79 4.74 4.85
N ALA A 24 1.75 4.98 6.16
CA ALA A 24 1.10 4.06 7.10
C ALA A 24 -0.42 3.94 6.82
N GLY A 25 -1.10 5.04 6.47
CA GLY A 25 -2.50 5.02 6.05
C GLY A 25 -2.73 4.22 4.77
N ALA A 26 -1.82 4.30 3.81
CA ALA A 26 -1.90 3.52 2.57
C ALA A 26 -1.77 2.02 2.83
N VAL A 27 -0.84 1.63 3.72
CA VAL A 27 -0.70 0.23 4.16
C VAL A 27 -1.98 -0.24 4.87
N HIS A 28 -2.54 0.56 5.77
CA HIS A 28 -3.80 0.23 6.44
C HIS A 28 -4.92 -0.01 5.42
N LEU A 29 -5.12 0.93 4.50
CA LEU A 29 -6.20 0.86 3.51
C LEU A 29 -6.05 -0.35 2.57
N ALA A 30 -4.81 -0.68 2.19
CA ALA A 30 -4.50 -1.88 1.40
C ALA A 30 -4.84 -3.18 2.15
N ILE A 31 -4.56 -3.24 3.46
CA ILE A 31 -4.91 -4.39 4.29
C ILE A 31 -6.41 -4.52 4.46
N GLU A 32 -7.14 -3.41 4.62
CA GLU A 32 -8.61 -3.45 4.67
C GLU A 32 -9.20 -3.96 3.36
N ALA A 33 -8.69 -3.55 2.20
CA ALA A 33 -9.10 -4.13 0.92
C ALA A 33 -8.85 -5.65 0.87
N TRP A 34 -7.65 -6.09 1.25
CA TRP A 34 -7.31 -7.52 1.27
C TRP A 34 -8.21 -8.32 2.21
N LYS A 35 -8.49 -7.84 3.43
CA LYS A 35 -9.34 -8.54 4.39
C LYS A 35 -10.75 -8.80 3.85
N HIS A 36 -11.29 -7.87 3.05
CA HIS A 36 -12.65 -7.96 2.52
C HIS A 36 -12.73 -8.70 1.19
N LEU A 37 -11.65 -8.68 0.38
CA LEU A 37 -11.64 -9.25 -0.97
C LEU A 37 -10.83 -10.56 -1.10
N GLY A 38 -10.01 -10.88 -0.10
CA GLY A 38 -9.23 -12.11 -0.01
C GLY A 38 -10.12 -13.36 0.03
N GLY A 39 -9.62 -14.47 -0.52
CA GLY A 39 -10.36 -15.72 -0.65
C GLY A 39 -11.47 -15.73 -1.71
N VAL A 40 -11.82 -14.58 -2.31
CA VAL A 40 -12.74 -14.50 -3.45
C VAL A 40 -11.99 -14.66 -4.78
N ASP A 41 -10.91 -13.89 -4.96
CA ASP A 41 -9.98 -14.01 -6.09
C ASP A 41 -8.56 -14.26 -5.55
N PRO A 42 -7.85 -15.34 -6.00
CA PRO A 42 -6.46 -15.61 -5.63
C PRO A 42 -5.47 -14.47 -5.90
N ALA A 43 -5.80 -13.50 -6.74
CA ALA A 43 -5.07 -12.26 -6.91
C ALA A 43 -4.95 -11.48 -5.59
N TRP A 44 -6.04 -11.39 -4.82
CA TRP A 44 -6.06 -10.71 -3.52
C TRP A 44 -5.25 -11.45 -2.47
N ASP A 45 -5.20 -12.78 -2.51
CA ASP A 45 -4.36 -13.56 -1.58
C ASP A 45 -2.87 -13.31 -1.83
N ARG A 46 -2.44 -13.29 -3.10
CA ARG A 46 -1.06 -12.95 -3.48
C ARG A 46 -0.72 -11.51 -3.12
N PHE A 47 -1.64 -10.58 -3.37
CA PHE A 47 -1.50 -9.18 -2.98
C PHE A 47 -1.30 -9.04 -1.46
N GLY A 48 -2.17 -9.68 -0.67
CA GLY A 48 -2.14 -9.61 0.79
C GLY A 48 -0.82 -10.09 1.38
N LEU A 49 -0.25 -11.18 0.86
CA LEU A 49 1.04 -11.71 1.33
C LEU A 49 2.17 -10.68 1.19
N GLU A 50 2.25 -9.99 0.05
CA GLU A 50 3.30 -8.99 -0.19
C GLU A 50 3.10 -7.75 0.70
N VAL A 51 1.85 -7.29 0.88
CA VAL A 51 1.54 -6.11 1.70
C VAL A 51 1.76 -6.38 3.20
N LEU A 52 1.40 -7.56 3.69
CA LEU A 52 1.60 -7.92 5.10
C LEU A 52 3.07 -8.04 5.47
N ASP A 53 3.91 -8.53 4.56
CA ASP A 53 5.35 -8.57 4.77
C ASP A 53 5.92 -7.15 4.94
N VAL A 54 5.57 -6.24 4.02
CA VAL A 54 5.96 -4.82 4.10
C VAL A 54 5.49 -4.19 5.40
N ARG A 55 4.22 -4.40 5.79
CA ARG A 55 3.71 -3.94 7.08
C ARG A 55 4.57 -4.43 8.24
N SER A 56 4.79 -5.74 8.32
CA SER A 56 5.49 -6.35 9.45
C SER A 56 6.91 -5.82 9.65
N ARG A 57 7.56 -5.38 8.57
CA ARG A 57 8.95 -4.89 8.59
C ARG A 57 9.06 -3.39 8.84
N LEU A 58 8.10 -2.58 8.37
CA LEU A 58 8.26 -1.13 8.31
C LEU A 58 7.16 -0.33 9.04
N TYR A 59 6.09 -0.98 9.49
CA TYR A 59 4.92 -0.29 10.03
C TYR A 59 4.39 -1.00 11.29
N GLU A 60 4.62 -0.39 12.45
CA GLU A 60 4.20 -0.93 13.76
C GLU A 60 2.90 -0.29 14.31
N ASP A 61 2.53 0.90 13.85
CA ASP A 61 1.47 1.73 14.49
C ASP A 61 0.02 1.38 14.10
N ASP A 62 -0.90 1.67 15.03
CA ASP A 62 -2.36 1.64 14.89
C ASP A 62 -2.90 2.82 14.06
N VAL A 63 -2.41 2.99 12.82
CA VAL A 63 -3.03 3.94 11.90
C VAL A 63 -4.34 3.35 11.41
N VAL A 64 -5.42 4.13 11.54
CA VAL A 64 -6.75 3.81 11.03
C VAL A 64 -7.16 4.88 10.04
N VAL A 65 -7.64 4.45 8.88
CA VAL A 65 -8.24 5.35 7.87
C VAL A 65 -9.75 5.16 7.95
N ASP A 66 -10.48 6.23 8.27
CA ASP A 66 -11.95 6.20 8.34
C ASP A 66 -12.56 6.20 6.93
N ALA A 67 -12.52 5.03 6.30
CA ALA A 67 -13.07 4.75 4.99
C ALA A 67 -13.96 3.51 5.03
N ALA A 68 -15.04 3.53 4.24
CA ALA A 68 -15.84 2.34 4.02
C ALA A 68 -14.98 1.25 3.36
N ALA A 69 -15.14 0.02 3.80
CA ALA A 69 -14.49 -1.13 3.17
C ALA A 69 -15.09 -1.37 1.77
N PRO A 70 -14.32 -1.94 0.82
CA PRO A 70 -14.86 -2.29 -0.48
C PRO A 70 -15.79 -3.51 -0.35
N ASP A 71 -17.02 -3.38 -0.83
CA ASP A 71 -18.03 -4.44 -0.74
C ASP A 71 -17.83 -5.58 -1.76
N ALA A 72 -17.14 -5.29 -2.87
CA ALA A 72 -16.94 -6.24 -3.96
C ALA A 72 -15.64 -5.94 -4.73
N ASP A 73 -15.12 -7.00 -5.33
CA ASP A 73 -14.02 -6.90 -6.28
C ASP A 73 -14.52 -6.30 -7.60
N GLY A 74 -14.04 -5.11 -7.93
CA GLY A 74 -14.44 -4.36 -9.11
C GLY A 74 -13.27 -3.59 -9.72
N PRO A 75 -13.36 -3.21 -11.00
CA PRO A 75 -12.27 -2.55 -11.72
C PRO A 75 -11.85 -1.22 -11.09
N GLU A 76 -12.80 -0.48 -10.52
CA GLU A 76 -12.53 0.78 -9.82
C GLU A 76 -11.73 0.56 -8.53
N VAL A 77 -12.14 -0.40 -7.70
CA VAL A 77 -11.42 -0.75 -6.46
C VAL A 77 -10.02 -1.26 -6.77
N ARG A 78 -9.87 -2.14 -7.77
CA ARG A 78 -8.55 -2.61 -8.21
C ARG A 78 -7.67 -1.47 -8.70
N ALA A 79 -8.21 -0.54 -9.49
CA ALA A 79 -7.45 0.62 -9.94
C ALA A 79 -7.02 1.49 -8.76
N ALA A 80 -7.93 1.82 -7.85
CA ALA A 80 -7.63 2.62 -6.66
C ALA A 80 -6.56 1.98 -5.77
N VAL A 81 -6.62 0.66 -5.54
CA VAL A 81 -5.60 -0.05 -4.76
C VAL A 81 -4.26 -0.09 -5.48
N ARG A 82 -4.24 -0.41 -6.78
CA ARG A 82 -2.99 -0.41 -7.56
C ARG A 82 -2.30 0.95 -7.54
N ASP A 83 -3.07 2.01 -7.78
CA ASP A 83 -2.52 3.37 -7.80
C ASP A 83 -1.98 3.75 -6.42
N LEU A 84 -2.71 3.46 -5.34
CA LEU A 84 -2.26 3.70 -3.97
C LEU A 84 -0.96 2.97 -3.65
N ILE A 85 -0.87 1.68 -3.98
CA ILE A 85 0.31 0.87 -3.71
C ILE A 85 1.50 1.27 -4.58
N GLU A 86 1.27 1.68 -5.82
CA GLU A 86 2.34 2.21 -6.67
C GLU A 86 2.92 3.52 -6.11
N HIS A 87 2.08 4.43 -5.62
CA HIS A 87 2.55 5.64 -4.94
C HIS A 87 3.31 5.32 -3.64
N LEU A 88 2.90 4.28 -2.92
CA LEU A 88 3.61 3.80 -1.73
C LEU A 88 4.99 3.20 -2.10
N ALA A 89 5.08 2.46 -3.20
CA ALA A 89 6.36 1.95 -3.71
C ALA A 89 7.31 3.11 -4.07
N GLN A 90 6.80 4.14 -4.75
CA GLN A 90 7.56 5.35 -5.09
C GLN A 90 7.96 6.18 -3.86
N HIS A 91 7.15 6.16 -2.80
CA HIS A 91 7.54 6.72 -1.51
C HIS A 91 8.76 5.98 -0.96
N HIS A 92 8.76 4.64 -0.96
CA HIS A 92 9.90 3.86 -0.50
C HIS A 92 11.14 4.01 -1.36
N ASP A 93 11.04 4.12 -2.69
CA ASP A 93 12.21 4.43 -3.53
C ASP A 93 12.86 5.76 -3.11
N ARG A 94 12.04 6.80 -2.85
CA ARG A 94 12.56 8.11 -2.40
C ARG A 94 13.23 8.00 -1.03
N ARG A 95 12.65 7.22 -0.12
CA ARG A 95 13.25 6.93 1.20
C ARG A 95 14.60 6.21 1.05
N ALA A 96 14.69 5.21 0.18
CA ALA A 96 15.94 4.47 -0.07
C ALA A 96 17.08 5.36 -0.63
N VAL A 97 16.75 6.45 -1.32
CA VAL A 97 17.73 7.44 -1.78
C VAL A 97 18.14 8.40 -0.66
N ALA A 98 17.24 8.71 0.26
CA ALA A 98 17.45 9.69 1.33
C ALA A 98 18.14 9.11 2.58
N GLU A 99 18.06 7.80 2.80
CA GLU A 99 18.66 7.14 3.97
C GLU A 99 20.19 7.04 3.86
N ASP A 100 20.90 7.35 4.94
CA ASP A 100 22.37 7.25 4.99
C ASP A 100 22.84 5.81 5.30
N GLY A 101 22.02 5.03 6.01
CA GLY A 101 22.36 3.67 6.45
C GLY A 101 22.07 2.60 5.41
N LEU A 102 23.06 1.75 5.08
CA LEU A 102 22.90 0.70 4.06
C LEU A 102 21.73 -0.25 4.37
N ALA A 103 21.55 -0.65 5.63
CA ALA A 103 20.46 -1.55 6.01
C ALA A 103 19.08 -0.92 5.73
N GLN A 104 18.87 0.32 6.19
CA GLN A 104 17.62 1.06 6.01
C GLN A 104 17.30 1.30 4.52
N ARG A 105 18.32 1.61 3.71
CA ARG A 105 18.17 1.75 2.26
C ARG A 105 17.68 0.45 1.62
N LEU A 106 18.32 -0.68 1.96
CA LEU A 106 17.95 -1.99 1.44
C LEU A 106 16.55 -2.43 1.88
N ASP A 107 16.14 -2.08 3.11
CA ASP A 107 14.78 -2.36 3.60
C ASP A 107 13.73 -1.61 2.77
N HIS A 108 13.98 -0.34 2.46
CA HIS A 108 13.09 0.46 1.61
C HIS A 108 13.09 -0.01 0.14
N ASP A 109 14.24 -0.35 -0.44
CA ASP A 109 14.32 -0.93 -1.79
C ASP A 109 13.53 -2.25 -1.87
N ALA A 110 13.69 -3.12 -0.87
CA ALA A 110 12.98 -4.40 -0.79
C ALA A 110 11.46 -4.18 -0.67
N ALA A 111 11.04 -3.22 0.15
CA ALA A 111 9.62 -2.86 0.28
C ALA A 111 9.05 -2.33 -1.05
N ALA A 112 9.76 -1.44 -1.74
CA ALA A 112 9.30 -0.93 -3.03
C ALA A 112 9.13 -2.05 -4.08
N GLN A 113 10.04 -3.02 -4.11
CA GLN A 113 9.91 -4.18 -4.99
C GLN A 113 8.73 -5.09 -4.63
N GLN A 114 8.49 -5.32 -3.34
CA GLN A 114 7.34 -6.09 -2.86
C GLN A 114 6.00 -5.47 -3.21
N LEU A 115 5.88 -4.16 -2.98
CA LEU A 115 4.66 -3.42 -3.32
C LEU A 115 4.36 -3.50 -4.82
N ARG A 116 5.38 -3.44 -5.69
CA ARG A 116 5.20 -3.65 -7.13
C ARG A 116 4.77 -5.08 -7.49
N ARG A 117 5.21 -6.10 -6.75
CA ARG A 117 4.69 -7.47 -6.92
C ARG A 117 3.23 -7.55 -6.49
N ALA A 118 2.85 -6.83 -5.44
CA ALA A 118 1.45 -6.71 -5.03
C ALA A 118 0.61 -6.06 -6.15
N VAL A 119 1.06 -4.94 -6.73
CA VAL A 119 0.41 -4.29 -7.88
C VAL A 119 0.25 -5.26 -9.05
N ALA A 120 1.31 -5.98 -9.40
CA ALA A 120 1.30 -6.95 -10.49
C ALA A 120 0.33 -8.13 -10.24
N ALA A 121 0.05 -8.48 -8.98
CA ALA A 121 -0.92 -9.52 -8.67
C ALA A 121 -2.37 -9.12 -9.02
N LEU A 122 -2.68 -7.81 -8.97
CA LEU A 122 -4.00 -7.23 -9.27
C LEU A 122 -4.16 -6.74 -10.72
N ALA A 123 -3.14 -6.90 -11.57
CA ALA A 123 -3.11 -6.47 -12.96
C ALA A 123 -4.00 -7.34 -13.88
#